data_AF-A2QF78-F1
#
_entry.id   AF-A2QF78-F1
#
_cell.length_a   1.000
_cell.length_b   1.000
_cell.length_c   1.000
_cell.angle_alpha   90.00
_cell.angle_beta   90.00
_cell.angle_gamma   90.00
#
_symmetry.space_group_name_H-M   'P 1'
#
loop_
_entity.id
_entity.type
_entity.pdbx_description
1 polymer ?
#
loop_
_entity_poly.entity_id
_entity_poly.type
_entity_poly.pdbx_seq_one_letter_code
_entity_poly.pdbx_strand_id
1 'polypeptide(L)'
;MSLQCVASMRFAMYHTSGLPGANQTQGITHAIMAFAQSTLFNSDSPPQFTPFESVSTMRSRFSPGTKLMIAIGGWGDTSGFSTAAKDETSRNQYAKNVAAMVNQVGFDGVDIDWEYPGGNGQDYKTTPNSAKVSEITTYPLFLQALRSALGPNKLLSIAVPGKKEDMIAFTNTTGPQIWPSVDMVNIMSYDLMNRRNNVTMHHTSVVDSFNTVQAYRDIGLPGNKTNLGMAYYAKWFETDPSDEQECEDQPIGCKVVVMENADGSDNGKSGSLTFEKSVMSAPPANLKTSTDGTCGFDKGMKCPAGSCCSQYGNWYVDYSYSPCERCMLICGDVAVQPTTSAKQVVYLITEHAKASRLRIHGGARKKTLNWMMSWVESTTSMTRSMCSGRGIPQT
;
A
#
# COMPACT_ATOMS: atom_id res chain seq x y z
N MET A 1 20.72 -31.48 6.12
CA MET A 1 19.94 -30.83 5.04
C MET A 1 18.86 -29.97 5.69
N SER A 2 19.13 -28.68 5.86
CA SER A 2 18.11 -27.71 6.25
C SER A 2 17.28 -27.39 5.00
N LEU A 3 16.04 -27.88 4.92
CA LEU A 3 15.07 -27.34 3.98
C LEU A 3 14.86 -25.86 4.33
N GLN A 4 15.51 -24.97 3.59
CA GLN A 4 15.04 -23.59 3.50
C GLN A 4 13.66 -23.66 2.84
N CYS A 5 12.62 -23.64 3.67
CA CYS A 5 11.27 -23.37 3.23
C CYS A 5 11.32 -21.94 2.67
N VAL A 6 11.44 -21.81 1.36
CA VAL A 6 11.27 -20.53 0.68
C VAL A 6 9.82 -20.16 0.93
N ALA A 7 9.58 -19.25 1.88
CA ALA A 7 8.25 -18.72 2.10
C ALA A 7 7.77 -18.17 0.75
N SER A 8 6.69 -18.74 0.20
CA SER A 8 6.12 -18.26 -1.04
C SER A 8 5.82 -16.77 -0.90
N MET A 9 6.23 -15.97 -1.88
CA MET A 9 5.89 -14.55 -1.90
C MET A 9 4.37 -14.37 -1.85
N ARG A 10 3.92 -13.41 -1.04
CA ARG A 10 2.52 -13.04 -0.90
C ARG A 10 2.25 -11.73 -1.61
N PHE A 11 1.22 -11.71 -2.44
CA PHE A 11 0.70 -10.51 -3.09
C PHE A 11 -0.74 -10.34 -2.58
N ALA A 12 -0.90 -9.45 -1.61
CA ALA A 12 -2.18 -9.11 -1.01
C ALA A 12 -2.74 -7.85 -1.67
N MET A 13 -3.97 -7.91 -2.16
CA MET A 13 -4.64 -6.80 -2.84
C MET A 13 -5.93 -6.44 -2.10
N TYR A 14 -6.03 -5.18 -1.68
CA TYR A 14 -7.23 -4.62 -1.06
C TYR A 14 -8.17 -4.03 -2.11
N HIS A 15 -9.47 -4.15 -1.88
CA HIS A 15 -10.46 -3.62 -2.81
C HIS A 15 -11.76 -3.21 -2.10
N THR A 16 -12.23 -2.00 -2.39
CA THR A 16 -13.45 -1.44 -1.79
C THR A 16 -14.70 -1.64 -2.64
N SER A 17 -14.50 -1.82 -3.94
CA SER A 17 -15.53 -2.12 -4.94
C SER A 17 -14.83 -2.60 -6.21
N GLY A 18 -15.60 -3.04 -7.21
CA GLY A 18 -15.14 -3.17 -8.60
C GLY A 18 -13.81 -3.90 -8.77
N LEU A 19 -13.83 -5.23 -8.73
CA LEU A 19 -12.63 -6.01 -8.98
C LEU A 19 -12.32 -6.14 -10.48
N PRO A 20 -11.05 -6.06 -10.89
CA PRO A 20 -10.68 -6.32 -12.28
C PRO A 20 -10.93 -7.79 -12.67
N GLY A 21 -10.91 -8.08 -13.97
CA GLY A 21 -11.15 -9.43 -14.48
C GLY A 21 -9.98 -10.38 -14.19
N ALA A 22 -10.21 -11.69 -14.38
CA ALA A 22 -9.21 -12.74 -14.13
C ALA A 22 -7.92 -12.61 -14.96
N ASN A 23 -7.95 -11.82 -16.04
CA ASN A 23 -6.77 -11.47 -16.84
C ASN A 23 -5.83 -10.47 -16.16
N GLN A 24 -6.31 -9.71 -15.18
CA GLN A 24 -5.56 -8.64 -14.50
C GLN A 24 -5.18 -8.99 -13.05
N THR A 25 -5.72 -10.07 -12.51
CA THR A 25 -5.51 -10.55 -11.13
C THR A 25 -4.59 -11.75 -11.03
N GLN A 26 -3.93 -12.12 -12.15
CA GLN A 26 -2.99 -13.24 -12.17
C GLN A 26 -1.82 -12.96 -11.21
N GLY A 27 -1.40 -13.98 -10.46
CA GLY A 27 -0.34 -13.86 -9.47
C GLY A 27 -0.76 -13.28 -8.11
N ILE A 28 -1.99 -12.74 -7.98
CA ILE A 28 -2.52 -12.33 -6.67
C ILE A 28 -2.77 -13.58 -5.82
N THR A 29 -2.10 -13.65 -4.67
CA THR A 29 -2.22 -14.80 -3.76
C THR A 29 -3.24 -14.56 -2.66
N HIS A 30 -3.51 -13.31 -2.31
CA HIS A 30 -4.53 -12.92 -1.34
C HIS A 30 -5.33 -11.72 -1.87
N ALA A 31 -6.65 -11.81 -1.86
CA ALA A 31 -7.55 -10.71 -2.21
C ALA A 31 -8.41 -10.38 -0.99
N ILE A 32 -8.36 -9.13 -0.54
CA ILE A 32 -8.94 -8.67 0.72
C ILE A 32 -10.05 -7.66 0.39
N MET A 33 -11.29 -8.07 0.63
CA MET A 33 -12.46 -7.21 0.53
C MET A 33 -12.44 -6.17 1.64
N ALA A 34 -12.63 -4.91 1.32
CA ALA A 34 -12.62 -3.82 2.27
C ALA A 34 -13.95 -3.03 2.14
N PHE A 35 -14.68 -2.69 3.19
CA PHE A 35 -14.55 -3.11 4.58
C PHE A 35 -15.89 -3.59 5.11
N ALA A 36 -15.85 -4.50 6.09
CA ALA A 36 -16.94 -4.66 7.05
C ALA A 36 -16.77 -3.62 8.16
N GLN A 37 -17.87 -3.00 8.60
CA GLN A 37 -17.83 -2.04 9.70
C GLN A 37 -17.45 -2.75 11.02
N SER A 38 -16.56 -2.14 11.79
CA SER A 38 -16.02 -2.70 13.03
C SER A 38 -17.13 -2.97 14.05
N THR A 39 -18.18 -2.15 14.06
CA THR A 39 -19.30 -2.20 15.02
C THR A 39 -20.26 -3.37 14.81
N LEU A 40 -20.22 -4.04 13.65
CA LEU A 40 -21.15 -5.13 13.31
C LEU A 40 -21.04 -6.33 14.26
N PHE A 41 -19.90 -6.50 14.92
CA PHE A 41 -19.60 -7.71 15.68
C PHE A 41 -19.68 -7.52 17.20
N ASN A 42 -20.17 -6.37 17.70
CA ASN A 42 -20.21 -6.06 19.13
C ASN A 42 -21.47 -6.55 19.87
N SER A 43 -22.50 -7.08 19.19
CA SER A 43 -23.74 -7.53 19.83
C SER A 43 -23.84 -9.05 19.94
N ASP A 44 -24.72 -9.53 20.83
CA ASP A 44 -25.02 -10.98 20.98
C ASP A 44 -25.73 -11.57 19.75
N SER A 45 -26.33 -10.71 18.93
CA SER A 45 -27.02 -11.07 17.69
C SER A 45 -26.57 -10.10 16.60
N PRO A 46 -25.35 -10.28 16.05
CA PRO A 46 -24.82 -9.37 15.04
C PRO A 46 -25.70 -9.45 13.77
N PRO A 47 -25.94 -8.32 13.10
CA PRO A 47 -26.59 -8.35 11.79
C PRO A 47 -25.75 -9.16 10.80
N GLN A 48 -26.39 -9.75 9.80
CA GLN A 48 -25.66 -10.42 8.73
C GLN A 48 -24.83 -9.42 7.93
N PHE A 49 -23.53 -9.69 7.82
CA PHE A 49 -22.68 -8.99 6.87
C PHE A 49 -23.02 -9.42 5.44
N THR A 50 -23.21 -8.44 4.56
CA THR A 50 -23.39 -8.66 3.12
C THR A 50 -22.16 -8.13 2.39
N PRO A 51 -21.37 -8.98 1.72
CA PRO A 51 -20.23 -8.51 0.94
C PRO A 51 -20.72 -7.71 -0.28
N PHE A 52 -19.92 -6.75 -0.76
CA PHE A 52 -20.30 -5.94 -1.94
C PHE A 52 -20.46 -6.79 -3.22
N GLU A 53 -19.82 -7.95 -3.25
CA GLU A 53 -19.93 -8.97 -4.30
C GLU A 53 -19.85 -10.35 -3.60
N SER A 54 -20.61 -11.35 -4.08
CA SER A 54 -20.55 -12.68 -3.46
C SER A 54 -19.14 -13.29 -3.57
N VAL A 55 -18.74 -14.09 -2.58
CA VAL A 55 -17.45 -14.80 -2.59
C VAL A 55 -17.30 -15.70 -3.82
N SER A 56 -18.39 -16.28 -4.33
CA SER A 56 -18.40 -17.05 -5.57
C SER A 56 -18.04 -16.22 -6.80
N THR A 57 -18.61 -15.01 -6.92
CA THR A 57 -18.31 -14.10 -8.03
C THR A 57 -16.88 -13.57 -7.91
N MET A 58 -16.48 -13.16 -6.72
CA MET A 58 -15.11 -12.76 -6.42
C MET A 58 -14.11 -13.86 -6.79
N ARG A 59 -14.39 -15.12 -6.42
CA ARG A 59 -13.55 -16.28 -6.75
C ARG A 59 -13.33 -16.45 -8.26
N SER A 60 -14.35 -16.20 -9.08
CA SER A 60 -14.22 -16.30 -10.54
C SER A 60 -13.21 -15.32 -11.15
N ARG A 61 -12.87 -14.26 -10.41
CA ARG A 61 -11.89 -13.25 -10.81
C ARG A 61 -10.48 -13.61 -10.43
N PHE A 62 -10.22 -14.67 -9.68
CA PHE A 62 -8.88 -15.00 -9.18
C PHE A 62 -8.47 -16.43 -9.52
N SER A 63 -7.16 -16.69 -9.42
CA SER A 63 -6.65 -18.06 -9.58
C SER A 63 -7.23 -18.99 -8.50
N PRO A 64 -7.44 -20.30 -8.78
CA PRO A 64 -8.05 -21.22 -7.83
C PRO A 64 -7.38 -21.29 -6.45
N GLY A 65 -6.09 -20.99 -6.35
CA GLY A 65 -5.32 -20.98 -5.09
C GLY A 65 -5.34 -19.67 -4.30
N THR A 66 -5.89 -18.57 -4.85
CA THR A 66 -5.92 -17.27 -4.18
C THR A 66 -6.74 -17.34 -2.89
N LYS A 67 -6.33 -16.67 -1.82
CA LYS A 67 -7.10 -16.59 -0.57
C LYS A 67 -8.00 -15.37 -0.62
N LEU A 68 -9.30 -15.55 -0.39
CA LEU A 68 -10.27 -14.44 -0.37
C LEU A 68 -10.59 -14.11 1.08
N MET A 69 -10.35 -12.87 1.48
CA MET A 69 -10.48 -12.41 2.86
C MET A 69 -11.36 -11.17 2.93
N ILE A 70 -11.75 -10.79 4.14
CA ILE A 70 -12.50 -9.58 4.46
C ILE A 70 -11.73 -8.76 5.48
N ALA A 71 -11.51 -7.49 5.19
CA ALA A 71 -10.99 -6.50 6.13
C ALA A 71 -12.13 -5.89 6.94
N ILE A 72 -11.90 -5.72 8.23
CA ILE A 72 -12.79 -5.02 9.15
C ILE A 72 -12.11 -3.70 9.52
N GLY A 73 -12.86 -2.61 9.52
CA GLY A 73 -12.37 -1.29 9.94
C GLY A 73 -11.98 -0.37 8.78
N GLY A 74 -10.73 0.07 8.79
CA GLY A 74 -10.18 1.13 7.94
C GLY A 74 -10.18 2.50 8.64
N TRP A 75 -9.55 3.49 8.00
CA TRP A 75 -9.37 4.83 8.54
C TRP A 75 -10.66 5.46 9.09
N GLY A 76 -10.68 5.68 10.41
CA GLY A 76 -11.79 6.30 11.15
C GLY A 76 -12.79 5.32 11.78
N ASP A 77 -12.75 4.04 11.42
CA ASP A 77 -13.61 3.01 12.01
C ASP A 77 -12.92 2.30 13.19
N THR A 78 -12.86 2.98 14.34
CA THR A 78 -12.16 2.51 15.55
C THR A 78 -13.09 2.04 16.68
N SER A 79 -14.34 2.50 16.70
CA SER A 79 -15.19 2.39 17.90
C SER A 79 -15.60 0.95 18.23
N GLY A 80 -15.84 0.13 17.21
CA GLY A 80 -16.16 -1.29 17.40
C GLY A 80 -14.98 -2.05 17.98
N PHE A 81 -13.75 -1.74 17.54
CA PHE A 81 -12.53 -2.33 18.06
C PHE A 81 -12.23 -1.92 19.50
N SER A 82 -12.31 -0.63 19.83
CA SER A 82 -12.12 -0.14 21.21
C SER A 82 -13.12 -0.82 22.16
N THR A 83 -14.38 -0.95 21.72
CA THR A 83 -15.42 -1.67 22.48
C THR A 83 -15.08 -3.15 22.64
N ALA A 84 -14.63 -3.80 21.55
CA ALA A 84 -14.30 -5.22 21.55
C ALA A 84 -13.08 -5.57 22.39
N ALA A 85 -12.04 -4.74 22.38
CA ALA A 85 -10.79 -5.03 23.07
C ALA A 85 -10.87 -4.84 24.59
N LYS A 86 -11.87 -4.08 25.07
CA LYS A 86 -11.97 -3.55 26.44
C LYS A 86 -11.77 -4.60 27.54
N ASP A 87 -12.45 -5.74 27.44
CA ASP A 87 -12.41 -6.80 28.45
C ASP A 87 -12.53 -8.19 27.82
N GLU A 88 -12.37 -9.25 28.62
CA GLU A 88 -12.35 -10.62 28.10
C GLU A 88 -13.68 -11.03 27.47
N THR A 89 -14.80 -10.65 28.09
CA THR A 89 -16.14 -10.97 27.59
C THR A 89 -16.39 -10.34 26.23
N SER A 90 -16.14 -9.03 26.10
CA SER A 90 -16.30 -8.30 24.84
C SER A 90 -15.37 -8.82 23.74
N ARG A 91 -14.11 -9.15 24.08
CA ARG A 91 -13.14 -9.75 23.13
C ARG A 91 -13.63 -11.08 22.59
N ASN A 92 -14.05 -11.97 23.48
CA ASN A 92 -14.49 -13.31 23.09
C ASN A 92 -15.79 -13.28 22.28
N GLN A 93 -16.72 -12.39 22.63
CA GLN A 93 -17.96 -12.21 21.87
C GLN A 93 -17.67 -11.69 20.45
N TYR A 94 -16.83 -10.65 20.34
CA TYR A 94 -16.43 -10.11 19.05
C TYR A 94 -15.72 -11.14 18.18
N ALA A 95 -14.75 -11.85 18.76
CA ALA A 95 -13.99 -12.88 18.06
C ALA A 95 -14.89 -14.02 17.54
N LYS A 96 -15.85 -14.47 18.35
CA LYS A 96 -16.86 -15.46 17.96
C LYS A 96 -17.70 -14.96 16.79
N ASN A 97 -18.16 -13.71 16.83
CA ASN A 97 -18.99 -13.11 15.79
C ASN A 97 -18.22 -12.96 14.47
N VAL A 98 -16.95 -12.53 14.52
CA VAL A 98 -16.08 -12.46 13.33
C VAL A 98 -15.87 -13.85 12.73
N ALA A 99 -15.55 -14.85 13.56
CA ALA A 99 -15.37 -16.22 13.07
C ALA A 99 -16.64 -16.79 12.44
N ALA A 100 -17.82 -16.52 13.03
CA ALA A 100 -19.10 -16.90 12.46
C ALA A 100 -19.33 -16.26 11.07
N MET A 101 -19.06 -14.96 10.93
CA MET A 101 -19.18 -14.26 9.64
C MET A 101 -18.22 -14.83 8.59
N VAL A 102 -16.95 -15.03 8.93
CA VAL A 102 -15.96 -15.60 8.00
C VAL A 102 -16.41 -16.97 7.50
N ASN A 103 -16.94 -17.82 8.38
CA ASN A 103 -17.43 -19.14 8.01
C ASN A 103 -18.73 -19.08 7.19
N GLN A 104 -19.68 -18.24 7.59
CA GLN A 104 -20.99 -18.14 6.94
C GLN A 104 -20.91 -17.59 5.53
N VAL A 105 -20.08 -16.55 5.31
CA VAL A 105 -19.92 -15.92 4.00
C VAL A 105 -18.96 -16.72 3.11
N GLY A 106 -18.08 -17.52 3.72
CA GLY A 106 -17.16 -18.41 3.01
C GLY A 106 -15.80 -17.79 2.71
N PHE A 107 -15.36 -16.78 3.47
CA PHE A 107 -14.01 -16.22 3.35
C PHE A 107 -12.95 -17.19 3.90
N ASP A 108 -11.75 -17.13 3.33
CA ASP A 108 -10.56 -17.87 3.79
C ASP A 108 -9.94 -17.27 5.05
N GLY A 109 -10.31 -16.04 5.41
CA GLY A 109 -9.82 -15.35 6.61
C GLY A 109 -10.29 -13.92 6.75
N VAL A 110 -9.74 -13.22 7.74
CA VAL A 110 -10.06 -11.83 8.07
C VAL A 110 -8.78 -11.01 8.23
N ASP A 111 -8.85 -9.74 7.83
CA ASP A 111 -7.85 -8.71 8.09
C ASP A 111 -8.41 -7.70 9.10
N ILE A 112 -7.66 -7.39 10.15
CA ILE A 112 -8.03 -6.33 11.10
C ILE A 112 -7.28 -5.07 10.73
N ASP A 113 -8.01 -4.08 10.24
CA ASP A 113 -7.48 -2.77 9.87
C ASP A 113 -7.91 -1.72 10.90
N TRP A 114 -7.32 -1.79 12.10
CA TRP A 114 -7.57 -0.84 13.19
C TRP A 114 -6.57 0.30 13.10
N GLU A 115 -7.04 1.50 12.74
CA GLU A 115 -6.23 2.69 12.55
C GLU A 115 -6.46 3.80 13.61
N TYR A 116 -5.70 3.88 14.71
CA TYR A 116 -4.74 2.90 15.21
C TYR A 116 -4.98 2.58 16.70
N PRO A 117 -4.69 1.35 17.15
CA PRO A 117 -4.78 1.01 18.56
C PRO A 117 -3.81 1.87 19.38
N GLY A 118 -4.35 2.52 20.41
CA GLY A 118 -3.59 3.41 21.29
C GLY A 118 -3.61 4.89 20.90
N GLY A 119 -4.08 5.25 19.69
CA GLY A 119 -4.27 6.65 19.31
C GLY A 119 -3.83 7.03 17.90
N ASN A 120 -3.71 8.33 17.66
CA ASN A 120 -3.35 8.96 16.37
C ASN A 120 -4.24 8.61 15.16
N GLY A 121 -5.38 7.95 15.36
CA GLY A 121 -6.37 7.70 14.31
C GLY A 121 -7.04 8.99 13.80
N GLN A 122 -8.08 8.84 13.00
CA GLN A 122 -8.86 9.98 12.48
C GLN A 122 -9.41 10.86 13.61
N ASP A 123 -9.76 10.26 14.74
CA ASP A 123 -10.42 10.89 15.89
C ASP A 123 -9.46 11.62 16.85
N TYR A 124 -8.18 11.74 16.52
CA TYR A 124 -7.15 12.24 17.46
C TYR A 124 -7.38 13.66 18.01
N LYS A 125 -8.15 14.50 17.29
CA LYS A 125 -8.56 15.84 17.76
C LYS A 125 -9.67 15.78 18.80
N THR A 126 -10.54 14.78 18.71
CA THR A 126 -11.71 14.61 19.58
C THR A 126 -11.46 13.61 20.71
N THR A 127 -10.53 12.68 20.53
CA THR A 127 -10.18 11.64 21.50
C THR A 127 -8.67 11.59 21.68
N PRO A 128 -8.14 12.08 22.82
CA PRO A 128 -6.71 12.10 23.05
C PRO A 128 -6.17 10.68 23.29
N ASN A 129 -4.90 10.45 22.96
CA ASN A 129 -4.24 9.15 23.18
C ASN A 129 -4.30 8.70 24.65
N SER A 130 -4.36 9.62 25.61
CA SER A 130 -4.53 9.32 27.04
C SER A 130 -5.82 8.55 27.35
N ALA A 131 -6.87 8.70 26.54
CA ALA A 131 -8.11 7.94 26.66
C ALA A 131 -8.01 6.51 26.08
N LYS A 132 -6.96 6.21 25.31
CA LYS A 132 -6.76 4.94 24.57
C LYS A 132 -5.59 4.11 25.11
N VAL A 133 -4.98 4.49 26.23
CA VAL A 133 -3.78 3.82 26.78
C VAL A 133 -4.00 2.32 27.02
N SER A 134 -5.21 1.91 27.44
CA SER A 134 -5.53 0.50 27.63
C SER A 134 -5.44 -0.32 26.35
N GLU A 135 -5.67 0.28 25.18
CA GLU A 135 -5.60 -0.40 23.87
C GLU A 135 -4.20 -0.95 23.59
N ILE A 136 -3.14 -0.35 24.14
CA ILE A 136 -1.75 -0.82 24.01
C ILE A 136 -1.61 -2.25 24.52
N THR A 137 -2.21 -2.55 25.69
CA THR A 137 -2.11 -3.87 26.32
C THR A 137 -3.26 -4.80 25.94
N THR A 138 -4.42 -4.26 25.54
CA THR A 138 -5.56 -5.11 25.14
C THR A 138 -5.53 -5.52 23.68
N TYR A 139 -4.87 -4.79 22.79
CA TYR A 139 -4.77 -5.16 21.37
C TYR A 139 -4.15 -6.55 21.12
N PRO A 140 -3.03 -6.95 21.78
CA PRO A 140 -2.53 -8.32 21.67
C PRO A 140 -3.55 -9.37 22.15
N LEU A 141 -4.27 -9.10 23.24
CA LEU A 141 -5.29 -10.01 23.78
C LEU A 141 -6.49 -10.14 22.83
N PHE A 142 -6.87 -9.05 22.17
CA PHE A 142 -7.91 -9.03 21.15
C PHE A 142 -7.53 -9.94 19.97
N LEU A 143 -6.30 -9.85 19.46
CA LEU A 143 -5.83 -10.72 18.38
C LEU A 143 -5.72 -12.20 18.80
N GLN A 144 -5.36 -12.48 20.06
CA GLN A 144 -5.34 -13.84 20.60
C GLN A 144 -6.75 -14.45 20.68
N ALA A 145 -7.76 -13.65 21.06
CA ALA A 145 -9.16 -14.09 21.07
C ALA A 145 -9.63 -14.38 19.64
N LEU A 146 -9.33 -13.50 18.67
CA LEU A 146 -9.63 -13.72 17.25
C LEU A 146 -9.00 -14.99 16.71
N ARG A 147 -7.69 -15.20 16.95
CA ARG A 147 -7.00 -16.43 16.56
C ARG A 147 -7.66 -17.67 17.15
N SER A 148 -8.01 -17.63 18.44
CA SER A 148 -8.66 -18.76 19.11
C SER A 148 -10.02 -19.09 18.50
N ALA A 149 -10.84 -18.07 18.18
CA ALA A 149 -12.16 -18.27 17.57
C ALA A 149 -12.10 -18.71 16.11
N LEU A 150 -11.14 -18.19 15.32
CA LEU A 150 -10.94 -18.55 13.92
C LEU A 150 -10.33 -19.96 13.75
N GLY A 151 -9.59 -20.42 14.75
CA GLY A 151 -8.86 -21.67 14.70
C GLY A 151 -7.62 -21.62 13.78
N PRO A 152 -7.00 -22.77 13.51
CA PRO A 152 -5.74 -22.84 12.77
C PRO A 152 -5.93 -22.77 11.24
N ASN A 153 -7.15 -22.96 10.74
CA ASN A 153 -7.41 -23.13 9.31
C ASN A 153 -7.79 -21.84 8.58
N LYS A 154 -8.23 -20.81 9.31
CA LYS A 154 -8.57 -19.49 8.76
C LYS A 154 -7.39 -18.54 8.91
N LEU A 155 -7.23 -17.65 7.94
CA LEU A 155 -6.20 -16.63 7.99
C LEU A 155 -6.62 -15.47 8.90
N LEU A 156 -5.66 -14.95 9.68
CA LEU A 156 -5.79 -13.68 10.38
C LEU A 156 -4.62 -12.78 9.98
N SER A 157 -4.93 -11.63 9.39
CA SER A 157 -3.95 -10.60 9.12
C SER A 157 -4.29 -9.30 9.83
N ILE A 158 -3.30 -8.40 9.87
CA ILE A 158 -3.47 -7.04 10.39
C ILE A 158 -2.84 -6.05 9.42
N ALA A 159 -3.49 -4.92 9.21
CA ALA A 159 -2.88 -3.73 8.62
C ALA A 159 -2.30 -2.88 9.75
N VAL A 160 -1.08 -2.37 9.56
CA VAL A 160 -0.32 -1.71 10.63
C VAL A 160 0.29 -0.38 10.15
N PRO A 161 0.45 0.61 11.05
CA PRO A 161 0.82 1.98 10.68
C PRO A 161 2.14 2.09 9.90
N GLY A 162 2.16 3.01 8.93
CA GLY A 162 3.36 3.36 8.19
C GLY A 162 4.35 4.24 8.95
N LYS A 163 3.85 5.10 9.84
CA LYS A 163 4.67 6.09 10.55
C LYS A 163 5.00 5.60 11.95
N LYS A 164 6.27 5.75 12.36
CA LYS A 164 6.75 5.31 13.67
C LYS A 164 5.99 5.95 14.84
N GLU A 165 5.56 7.20 14.69
CA GLU A 165 4.77 7.90 15.71
C GLU A 165 3.38 7.29 15.94
N ASP A 166 2.84 6.57 14.95
CA ASP A 166 1.53 5.92 15.01
C ASP A 166 1.62 4.46 15.53
N MET A 167 2.83 3.95 15.77
CA MET A 167 3.10 2.59 16.28
C MET A 167 2.84 2.45 17.79
N ILE A 168 1.87 3.18 18.36
CA ILE A 168 1.68 3.33 19.81
C ILE A 168 1.48 1.98 20.53
N ALA A 169 0.64 1.09 19.97
CA ALA A 169 0.44 -0.26 20.52
C ALA A 169 1.48 -1.29 20.05
N PHE A 170 2.44 -0.92 19.21
CA PHE A 170 3.45 -1.82 18.62
C PHE A 170 4.83 -1.52 19.21
N THR A 171 5.10 -2.13 20.36
CA THR A 171 6.32 -1.90 21.16
C THR A 171 7.17 -3.16 21.24
N ASN A 172 8.39 -3.06 21.78
CA ASN A 172 9.21 -4.23 22.12
C ASN A 172 8.52 -5.21 23.09
N THR A 173 7.53 -4.74 23.87
CA THR A 173 6.77 -5.56 24.82
C THR A 173 5.57 -6.22 24.15
N THR A 174 4.81 -5.45 23.37
CA THR A 174 3.53 -5.89 22.79
C THR A 174 3.71 -6.59 21.44
N GLY A 175 4.70 -6.21 20.63
CA GLY A 175 5.02 -6.85 19.35
C GLY A 175 5.15 -8.37 19.46
N PRO A 176 6.02 -8.90 20.35
CA PRO A 176 6.16 -10.34 20.58
C PRO A 176 4.86 -11.06 20.99
N GLN A 177 3.87 -10.35 21.54
CA GLN A 177 2.55 -10.90 21.89
C GLN A 177 1.56 -10.87 20.72
N ILE A 178 1.79 -9.99 19.74
CA ILE A 178 0.95 -9.81 18.54
C ILE A 178 1.33 -10.83 17.46
N TRP A 179 2.62 -10.96 17.15
CA TRP A 179 3.11 -11.74 16.01
C TRP A 179 2.70 -13.22 16.00
N PRO A 180 2.59 -13.93 17.14
CA PRO A 180 2.12 -15.32 17.15
C PRO A 180 0.67 -15.50 16.67
N SER A 181 -0.19 -14.51 16.87
CA SER A 181 -1.63 -14.61 16.57
C SER A 181 -1.96 -14.46 15.09
N VAL A 182 -1.11 -13.79 14.31
CA VAL A 182 -1.40 -13.38 12.92
C VAL A 182 -0.58 -14.19 11.91
N ASP A 183 -1.12 -14.49 10.75
CA ASP A 183 -0.41 -15.17 9.66
C ASP A 183 0.44 -14.21 8.82
N MET A 184 -0.05 -12.97 8.67
CA MET A 184 0.62 -11.92 7.92
C MET A 184 0.33 -10.54 8.49
N VAL A 185 1.28 -9.63 8.27
CA VAL A 185 1.24 -8.23 8.70
C VAL A 185 1.44 -7.36 7.47
N ASN A 186 0.42 -6.59 7.13
CA ASN A 186 0.38 -5.67 6.00
C ASN A 186 0.86 -4.30 6.48
N ILE A 187 2.15 -4.00 6.31
CA ILE A 187 2.71 -2.71 6.72
C ILE A 187 2.26 -1.66 5.73
N MET A 188 1.52 -0.65 6.19
CA MET A 188 1.05 0.46 5.35
C MET A 188 2.16 1.49 5.13
N SER A 189 3.24 1.08 4.45
CA SER A 189 4.41 1.93 4.10
C SER A 189 4.10 2.95 2.99
N TYR A 190 2.99 3.63 3.16
CA TYR A 190 2.44 4.70 2.33
C TYR A 190 1.72 5.70 3.24
N ASP A 191 1.31 6.84 2.68
CA ASP A 191 0.76 7.97 3.44
C ASP A 191 1.71 8.46 4.56
N LEU A 192 3.00 8.25 4.34
CA LEU A 192 4.10 8.70 5.20
C LEU A 192 4.19 10.23 5.23
N MET A 193 3.77 10.87 4.13
CA MET A 193 3.31 12.25 4.12
C MET A 193 1.78 12.26 4.10
N ASN A 194 1.19 13.07 4.98
CA ASN A 194 -0.24 13.33 5.01
C ASN A 194 -0.52 14.78 5.42
N ARG A 195 -1.81 15.14 5.54
CA ARG A 195 -2.25 16.50 5.85
C ARG A 195 -1.74 17.09 7.17
N ARG A 196 -1.15 16.25 8.04
CA ARG A 196 -0.56 16.67 9.33
C ARG A 196 0.91 17.10 9.20
N ASN A 197 1.53 16.94 8.03
CA ASN A 197 2.88 17.41 7.75
C ASN A 197 2.88 18.90 7.35
N ASN A 198 4.01 19.57 7.58
CA ASN A 198 4.22 21.00 7.29
C ASN A 198 5.16 21.26 6.10
N VAL A 199 5.77 20.21 5.56
CA VAL A 199 6.62 20.28 4.38
C VAL A 199 6.34 19.11 3.44
N THR A 200 6.58 19.31 2.15
CA THR A 200 6.44 18.28 1.13
C THR A 200 7.48 17.17 1.30
N MET A 201 7.02 15.94 1.13
CA MET A 201 7.81 14.71 1.18
C MET A 201 7.13 13.68 0.27
N HIS A 202 7.86 12.63 -0.13
CA HIS A 202 7.25 11.56 -0.89
C HIS A 202 6.45 10.62 0.05
N HIS A 203 5.16 10.42 -0.20
CA HIS A 203 4.29 9.67 0.74
C HIS A 203 4.60 8.17 0.84
N THR A 204 5.38 7.61 -0.08
CA THR A 204 5.80 6.20 -0.11
C THR A 204 7.25 6.06 -0.59
N SER A 205 8.15 6.90 -0.06
CA SER A 205 9.57 6.91 -0.48
C SER A 205 10.21 5.55 -0.18
N VAL A 206 11.23 5.15 -0.95
CA VAL A 206 11.90 3.86 -0.70
C VAL A 206 12.62 3.90 0.64
N VAL A 207 13.21 5.06 0.98
CA VAL A 207 13.96 5.27 2.22
C VAL A 207 13.04 5.21 3.43
N ASP A 208 11.90 5.88 3.40
CA ASP A 208 10.98 5.91 4.53
C ASP A 208 10.25 4.57 4.66
N SER A 209 9.88 3.93 3.55
CA SER A 209 9.34 2.56 3.57
C SER A 209 10.33 1.57 4.20
N PHE A 210 11.62 1.68 3.89
CA PHE A 210 12.66 0.89 4.53
C PHE A 210 12.72 1.15 6.03
N ASN A 211 12.69 2.42 6.45
CA ASN A 211 12.72 2.81 7.86
C ASN A 211 11.49 2.27 8.62
N THR A 212 10.31 2.31 8.03
CA THR A 212 9.08 1.72 8.58
C THR A 212 9.24 0.21 8.78
N VAL A 213 9.69 -0.52 7.76
CA VAL A 213 9.90 -1.96 7.86
C VAL A 213 10.95 -2.27 8.93
N GLN A 214 12.05 -1.51 8.98
CA GLN A 214 13.09 -1.67 9.99
C GLN A 214 12.54 -1.46 11.41
N ALA A 215 11.68 -0.46 11.63
CA ALA A 215 11.06 -0.22 12.94
C ALA A 215 10.24 -1.44 13.42
N TYR A 216 9.50 -2.10 12.53
CA TYR A 216 8.80 -3.35 12.85
C TYR A 216 9.75 -4.53 13.11
N ARG A 217 10.84 -4.62 12.34
CA ARG A 217 11.86 -5.65 12.54
C ARG A 217 12.54 -5.49 13.91
N ASP A 218 12.78 -4.26 14.34
CA ASP A 218 13.39 -3.95 15.64
C ASP A 218 12.51 -4.37 16.81
N ILE A 219 11.18 -4.34 16.65
CA ILE A 219 10.20 -4.88 17.63
C ILE A 219 9.84 -6.35 17.41
N GLY A 220 10.67 -7.08 16.66
CA GLY A 220 10.62 -8.52 16.53
C GLY A 220 9.65 -9.07 15.48
N LEU A 221 9.13 -8.25 14.55
CA LEU A 221 8.27 -8.76 13.47
C LEU A 221 9.04 -9.73 12.57
N PRO A 222 8.62 -11.00 12.42
CA PRO A 222 9.28 -11.95 11.54
C PRO A 222 9.12 -11.57 10.07
N GLY A 223 10.23 -11.54 9.32
CA GLY A 223 10.20 -11.15 7.90
C GLY A 223 9.34 -12.06 7.03
N ASN A 224 9.17 -13.33 7.40
CA ASN A 224 8.28 -14.27 6.70
C ASN A 224 6.78 -14.01 6.95
N LYS A 225 6.42 -13.14 7.89
CA LYS A 225 5.04 -12.64 8.12
C LYS A 225 4.81 -11.24 7.54
N THR A 226 5.88 -10.52 7.19
CA THR A 226 5.81 -9.15 6.69
C THR A 226 5.37 -9.11 5.22
N ASN A 227 4.43 -8.21 4.92
CA ASN A 227 4.13 -7.75 3.57
C ASN A 227 4.46 -6.25 3.48
N LEU A 228 5.15 -5.83 2.43
CA LEU A 228 5.44 -4.42 2.14
C LEU A 228 4.22 -3.79 1.46
N GLY A 229 3.73 -2.69 2.01
CA GLY A 229 2.63 -1.92 1.43
C GLY A 229 3.10 -1.11 0.23
N MET A 230 2.36 -1.21 -0.87
CA MET A 230 2.58 -0.41 -2.08
C MET A 230 1.31 0.36 -2.41
N ALA A 231 1.37 1.69 -2.34
CA ALA A 231 0.24 2.51 -2.75
C ALA A 231 0.08 2.48 -4.27
N TYR A 232 -1.14 2.21 -4.73
CA TYR A 232 -1.54 2.32 -6.14
C TYR A 232 -2.31 3.63 -6.40
N TYR A 233 -1.87 4.69 -5.74
CA TYR A 233 -2.34 6.05 -5.89
C TYR A 233 -1.21 7.02 -5.56
N ALA A 234 -1.32 8.25 -6.06
CA ALA A 234 -0.46 9.36 -5.70
C ALA A 234 -1.14 10.26 -4.67
N LYS A 235 -0.34 10.99 -3.90
CA LYS A 235 -0.82 12.10 -3.07
C LYS A 235 -0.44 13.44 -3.69
N TRP A 236 -1.29 14.44 -3.47
CA TRP A 236 -1.01 15.84 -3.78
C TRP A 236 -1.25 16.71 -2.56
N PHE A 237 -0.51 17.81 -2.48
CA PHE A 237 -0.55 18.78 -1.38
C PHE A 237 -0.39 20.19 -1.94
N GLU A 238 -1.14 21.14 -1.41
CA GLU A 238 -1.03 22.56 -1.77
C GLU A 238 0.20 23.19 -1.09
N THR A 239 1.18 23.62 -1.89
CA THR A 239 2.38 24.32 -1.41
C THR A 239 2.04 25.74 -0.98
N ASP A 240 2.80 26.28 -0.02
CA ASP A 240 2.70 27.67 0.38
C ASP A 240 3.21 28.58 -0.75
N PRO A 241 2.42 29.52 -1.28
CA PRO A 241 2.84 30.41 -2.37
C PRO A 241 4.06 31.27 -2.02
N SER A 242 4.37 31.47 -0.74
CA SER A 242 5.58 32.18 -0.32
C SER A 242 6.89 31.42 -0.57
N ASP A 243 6.82 30.14 -0.93
CA ASP A 243 7.96 29.22 -1.17
C ASP A 243 8.07 28.78 -2.65
N GLU A 244 7.21 29.33 -3.53
CA GLU A 244 6.90 28.75 -4.85
C GLU A 244 8.11 28.61 -5.79
N GLN A 245 9.02 29.60 -5.80
CA GLN A 245 10.17 29.61 -6.72
C GLN A 245 11.18 28.48 -6.44
N GLU A 246 11.36 28.10 -5.17
CA GLU A 246 12.27 27.01 -4.79
C GLU A 246 11.62 25.64 -5.02
N CYS A 247 10.29 25.57 -4.94
CA CYS A 247 9.52 24.34 -5.05
C CYS A 247 9.38 23.79 -6.46
N GLU A 248 9.51 24.64 -7.48
CA GLU A 248 9.57 24.19 -8.87
C GLU A 248 10.86 23.40 -9.16
N ASP A 249 11.99 23.80 -8.55
CA ASP A 249 13.30 23.19 -8.76
C ASP A 249 13.63 22.09 -7.74
N GLN A 250 13.12 22.19 -6.50
CA GLN A 250 13.30 21.24 -5.40
C GLN A 250 11.95 20.94 -4.75
N PRO A 251 11.17 19.99 -5.30
CA PRO A 251 9.79 19.79 -4.84
C PRO A 251 9.68 19.23 -3.42
N ILE A 252 10.73 18.59 -2.88
CA ILE A 252 10.80 18.02 -1.53
C ILE A 252 11.32 19.06 -0.53
N GLY A 253 10.65 19.18 0.62
CA GLY A 253 11.03 20.09 1.71
C GLY A 253 10.31 21.44 1.68
N CYS A 254 9.47 21.67 0.68
CA CYS A 254 8.67 22.89 0.53
C CYS A 254 7.62 23.03 1.59
N LYS A 255 7.40 24.25 2.08
CA LYS A 255 6.28 24.52 2.98
C LYS A 255 4.96 24.23 2.29
N VAL A 256 4.03 23.69 3.07
CA VAL A 256 2.64 23.48 2.67
C VAL A 256 1.75 24.41 3.48
N VAL A 257 0.62 24.77 2.90
CA VAL A 257 -0.44 25.48 3.64
C VAL A 257 -1.02 24.58 4.74
N VAL A 258 -1.82 25.14 5.64
CA VAL A 258 -2.61 24.31 6.57
C VAL A 258 -3.61 23.48 5.76
N MET A 259 -3.53 22.14 5.88
CA MET A 259 -4.34 21.18 5.11
C MET A 259 -5.40 20.46 5.96
N GLU A 260 -5.49 20.81 7.23
CA GLU A 260 -6.42 20.20 8.18
C GLU A 260 -7.18 21.28 8.95
N ASN A 261 -8.50 21.09 9.08
CA ASN A 261 -9.35 21.95 9.91
C ASN A 261 -9.08 21.71 11.41
N ALA A 262 -9.59 22.61 12.25
CA ALA A 262 -9.43 22.51 13.70
C ALA A 262 -10.00 21.20 14.29
N ASP A 263 -11.02 20.63 13.66
CA ASP A 263 -11.67 19.36 14.02
C ASP A 263 -10.96 18.12 13.47
N GLY A 264 -9.89 18.28 12.69
CA GLY A 264 -9.12 17.17 12.11
C GLY A 264 -9.58 16.73 10.71
N SER A 265 -10.65 17.34 10.17
CA SER A 265 -11.13 17.06 8.82
C SER A 265 -10.22 17.66 7.75
N ASP A 266 -10.21 17.04 6.57
CA ASP A 266 -9.50 17.56 5.40
C ASP A 266 -10.18 18.86 4.92
N ASN A 267 -9.41 19.91 4.66
CA ASN A 267 -9.94 21.19 4.21
C ASN A 267 -9.92 21.36 2.68
N GLY A 268 -9.63 20.29 1.93
CA GLY A 268 -9.60 20.26 0.48
C GLY A 268 -8.29 20.75 -0.13
N LYS A 269 -7.22 20.90 0.67
CA LYS A 269 -5.89 21.34 0.23
C LYS A 269 -4.86 20.22 0.17
N SER A 270 -5.30 18.99 0.36
CA SER A 270 -4.55 17.78 0.08
C SER A 270 -5.49 16.71 -0.48
N GLY A 271 -4.93 15.68 -1.10
CA GLY A 271 -5.76 14.57 -1.56
C GLY A 271 -4.98 13.44 -2.19
N SER A 272 -5.73 12.49 -2.73
CA SER A 272 -5.21 11.34 -3.47
C SER A 272 -5.70 11.36 -4.91
N LEU A 273 -4.91 10.82 -5.82
CA LEU A 273 -5.25 10.60 -7.22
C LEU A 273 -4.91 9.15 -7.59
N THR A 274 -5.82 8.45 -8.23
CA THR A 274 -5.56 7.11 -8.77
C THR A 274 -4.90 7.21 -10.15
N PHE A 275 -4.41 6.09 -10.68
CA PHE A 275 -3.80 6.05 -12.02
C PHE A 275 -4.81 5.70 -13.13
N GLU A 276 -6.10 5.94 -12.89
CA GLU A 276 -7.17 5.62 -13.84
C GLU A 276 -7.24 6.65 -14.97
N LYS A 277 -7.53 6.24 -16.20
CA LYS A 277 -7.64 7.16 -17.34
C LYS A 277 -8.64 8.30 -17.12
N SER A 278 -9.70 8.07 -16.34
CA SER A 278 -10.75 9.04 -15.99
C SER A 278 -10.23 10.25 -15.21
N VAL A 279 -9.18 10.08 -14.40
CA VAL A 279 -8.59 11.14 -13.59
C VAL A 279 -7.40 11.81 -14.29
N MET A 280 -7.12 11.41 -15.53
CA MET A 280 -5.99 11.87 -16.33
C MET A 280 -6.48 12.68 -17.53
N SER A 281 -5.91 13.87 -17.70
CA SER A 281 -6.13 14.76 -18.84
C SER A 281 -5.57 14.15 -20.11
N ALA A 282 -6.25 14.37 -21.23
CA ALA A 282 -5.73 13.97 -22.53
C ALA A 282 -4.39 14.68 -22.82
N PRO A 283 -3.45 14.02 -23.52
CA PRO A 283 -2.23 14.69 -23.97
C PRO A 283 -2.57 15.94 -24.80
N PRO A 284 -1.74 17.00 -24.74
CA PRO A 284 -1.89 18.13 -25.66
C PRO A 284 -1.88 17.66 -27.11
N ALA A 285 -2.83 18.15 -27.91
CA ALA A 285 -2.93 17.78 -29.32
C ALA A 285 -1.75 18.27 -30.17
N ASN A 286 -0.96 19.23 -29.65
CA ASN A 286 0.10 19.92 -30.35
C ASN A 286 1.52 19.35 -30.11
N LEU A 287 1.65 18.14 -29.55
CA LEU A 287 2.97 17.51 -29.37
C LEU A 287 3.63 17.24 -30.74
N LYS A 288 4.85 17.75 -30.92
CA LYS A 288 5.64 17.59 -32.15
C LYS A 288 6.41 16.27 -32.12
N THR A 289 6.58 15.63 -33.27
CA THR A 289 7.46 14.44 -33.32
C THR A 289 8.90 14.86 -33.05
N SER A 290 9.53 14.20 -32.09
CA SER A 290 10.92 14.44 -31.74
C SER A 290 11.86 14.10 -32.89
N THR A 291 12.84 14.97 -33.11
CA THR A 291 13.92 14.79 -34.08
C THR A 291 15.30 14.73 -33.44
N ASP A 292 15.40 15.00 -32.14
CA ASP A 292 16.67 15.17 -31.41
C ASP A 292 16.88 14.14 -30.30
N GLY A 293 16.01 13.13 -30.22
CA GLY A 293 16.06 12.11 -29.17
C GLY A 293 15.22 12.46 -27.94
N THR A 294 14.72 13.68 -27.79
CA THR A 294 13.96 14.10 -26.59
C THR A 294 12.47 13.85 -26.72
N CYS A 295 11.77 13.49 -25.66
CA CYS A 295 10.32 13.26 -25.69
C CYS A 295 9.69 13.60 -24.34
N GLY A 296 8.36 13.77 -24.31
CA GLY A 296 7.61 14.07 -23.10
C GLY A 296 6.88 15.41 -23.16
N PHE A 297 5.89 15.56 -22.28
CA PHE A 297 5.03 16.73 -22.18
C PHE A 297 5.83 18.02 -21.96
N ASP A 298 6.80 18.01 -21.04
CA ASP A 298 7.63 19.17 -20.70
C ASP A 298 8.49 19.66 -21.87
N LYS A 299 8.73 18.80 -22.85
CA LYS A 299 9.47 19.13 -24.08
C LYS A 299 8.54 19.51 -25.23
N GLY A 300 7.22 19.30 -25.08
CA GLY A 300 6.26 19.44 -26.17
C GLY A 300 6.50 18.43 -27.29
N MET A 301 7.16 17.30 -27.00
CA MET A 301 7.62 16.32 -27.98
C MET A 301 6.98 14.94 -27.76
N LYS A 302 6.60 14.26 -28.84
CA LYS A 302 6.22 12.84 -28.87
C LYS A 302 7.27 12.03 -29.62
N CYS A 303 7.35 10.74 -29.33
CA CYS A 303 8.26 9.85 -30.03
C CYS A 303 7.84 9.65 -31.50
N PRO A 304 8.78 9.37 -32.41
CA PRO A 304 8.45 8.80 -33.71
C PRO A 304 7.62 7.52 -33.57
N ALA A 305 6.83 7.19 -34.60
CA ALA A 305 6.03 5.97 -34.61
C ALA A 305 6.93 4.72 -34.40
N GLY A 306 6.49 3.80 -33.54
CA GLY A 306 7.28 2.61 -33.17
C GLY A 306 8.38 2.84 -32.14
N SER A 307 8.45 4.02 -31.51
CA SER A 307 9.40 4.33 -30.44
C SER A 307 8.69 4.58 -29.09
N CYS A 308 9.39 4.29 -27.99
CA CYS A 308 8.89 4.50 -26.62
C CYS A 308 9.57 5.74 -26.00
N CYS A 309 8.83 6.53 -25.19
CA CYS A 309 9.42 7.61 -24.40
C CYS A 309 9.84 7.09 -23.03
N SER A 310 11.11 7.22 -22.70
CA SER A 310 11.56 6.92 -21.34
C SER A 310 11.11 7.98 -20.34
N GLN A 311 11.07 7.61 -19.07
CA GLN A 311 10.88 8.54 -17.94
C GLN A 311 11.93 9.65 -17.88
N TYR A 312 13.08 9.50 -18.56
CA TYR A 312 14.14 10.50 -18.62
C TYR A 312 13.97 11.48 -19.78
N GLY A 313 12.81 11.48 -20.43
CA GLY A 313 12.51 12.38 -21.54
C GLY A 313 13.33 12.11 -22.80
N ASN A 314 13.74 10.85 -23.01
CA ASN A 314 14.46 10.42 -24.22
C ASN A 314 13.72 9.25 -24.89
N TRP A 315 13.62 9.27 -26.22
CA TRP A 315 12.96 8.22 -26.99
C TRP A 315 13.93 7.19 -27.55
N TYR A 316 13.46 5.96 -27.72
CA TYR A 316 14.23 4.85 -28.25
C TYR A 316 13.38 4.02 -29.22
N VAL A 317 13.98 3.53 -30.32
CA VAL A 317 13.40 2.53 -31.23
C VAL A 317 13.69 1.15 -30.66
N ASP A 318 12.74 0.22 -30.65
CA ASP A 318 13.08 -1.19 -30.37
C ASP A 318 12.64 -2.11 -31.51
N TYR A 319 13.53 -3.05 -31.83
CA TYR A 319 13.30 -4.18 -32.72
C TYR A 319 13.63 -5.54 -32.08
N SER A 320 14.13 -5.65 -30.84
CA SER A 320 14.41 -6.99 -30.26
C SER A 320 14.86 -7.08 -28.80
N TYR A 321 14.97 -6.01 -28.00
CA TYR A 321 15.42 -6.17 -26.62
C TYR A 321 14.66 -5.26 -25.68
N SER A 322 14.27 -5.80 -24.53
CA SER A 322 13.53 -5.19 -23.43
C SER A 322 14.24 -4.00 -22.73
N PRO A 323 13.97 -2.73 -23.11
CA PRO A 323 13.82 -1.66 -22.12
C PRO A 323 12.49 -0.90 -22.21
N CYS A 324 11.56 -1.23 -23.14
CA CYS A 324 10.20 -0.67 -23.09
C CYS A 324 9.40 -1.15 -21.85
N GLU A 325 9.85 -2.18 -21.09
CA GLU A 325 9.31 -2.47 -19.74
C GLU A 325 9.56 -1.34 -18.73
N ARG A 326 10.47 -0.40 -19.02
CA ARG A 326 10.68 0.84 -18.22
C ARG A 326 9.94 2.04 -18.77
N CYS A 327 9.21 1.89 -19.87
CA CYS A 327 8.36 2.94 -20.41
C CYS A 327 6.98 2.75 -19.82
N MET A 328 6.62 3.57 -18.82
CA MET A 328 5.23 3.64 -18.33
C MET A 328 4.24 4.18 -19.40
N LEU A 329 4.74 4.54 -20.59
CA LEU A 329 3.99 5.17 -21.66
C LEU A 329 4.33 4.49 -23.00
N ILE A 330 3.46 3.60 -23.47
CA ILE A 330 3.31 3.41 -24.91
C ILE A 330 2.77 4.74 -25.44
N CYS A 331 3.40 5.34 -26.45
CA CYS A 331 2.88 6.53 -27.13
C CYS A 331 1.62 6.19 -27.97
N GLY A 332 0.52 5.88 -27.29
CA GLY A 332 -0.87 6.02 -27.73
C GLY A 332 -1.59 7.06 -26.86
N ASP A 333 -2.89 7.28 -27.08
CA ASP A 333 -3.74 8.39 -26.57
C ASP A 333 -3.90 8.55 -25.03
N VAL A 334 -2.89 8.24 -24.22
CA VAL A 334 -2.94 8.43 -22.78
C VAL A 334 -1.63 9.05 -22.31
N ALA A 335 -1.67 10.35 -22.01
CA ALA A 335 -0.65 11.03 -21.22
C ALA A 335 -1.23 11.38 -19.85
N VAL A 336 -0.33 11.64 -18.92
CA VAL A 336 -0.54 11.58 -17.46
C VAL A 336 -0.44 13.01 -16.93
N GLN A 337 -1.58 13.67 -16.70
CA GLN A 337 -1.71 14.94 -15.97
C GLN A 337 -3.04 14.89 -15.21
N PRO A 338 -3.09 15.10 -13.89
CA PRO A 338 -4.39 15.20 -13.20
C PRO A 338 -5.22 16.36 -13.74
N THR A 339 -6.54 16.22 -13.73
CA THR A 339 -7.47 17.23 -14.29
C THR A 339 -7.67 18.48 -13.41
N THR A 340 -6.89 18.66 -12.36
CA THR A 340 -7.06 19.73 -11.37
C THR A 340 -6.30 21.00 -11.77
N SER A 341 -6.99 22.14 -11.78
CA SER A 341 -6.50 23.45 -12.26
C SER A 341 -5.63 24.22 -11.25
N ALA A 342 -5.18 23.59 -10.17
CA ALA A 342 -4.28 24.19 -9.20
C ALA A 342 -2.86 23.69 -9.45
N LYS A 343 -1.85 24.55 -9.31
CA LYS A 343 -0.43 24.15 -9.31
C LYS A 343 -0.21 23.17 -8.16
N GLN A 344 -0.31 21.88 -8.45
CA GLN A 344 -0.28 20.78 -7.48
C GLN A 344 0.97 19.95 -7.73
N VAL A 345 1.77 19.71 -6.68
CA VAL A 345 2.87 18.75 -6.75
C VAL A 345 2.28 17.35 -6.54
N VAL A 346 2.34 16.54 -7.59
CA VAL A 346 1.88 15.13 -7.58
C VAL A 346 3.11 14.25 -7.46
N TYR A 347 3.25 13.55 -6.35
CA TYR A 347 4.29 12.54 -6.19
C TYR A 347 3.84 11.24 -6.84
N LEU A 348 4.18 11.09 -8.11
CA LEU A 348 4.11 9.81 -8.82
C LEU A 348 5.29 8.94 -8.40
N ILE A 349 5.06 7.62 -8.31
CA ILE A 349 6.02 6.59 -7.90
C ILE A 349 7.24 6.59 -8.84
N THR A 350 8.21 7.46 -8.59
CA THR A 350 9.58 7.36 -9.09
C THR A 350 10.50 8.21 -8.22
N GLU A 351 11.01 7.67 -7.11
CA GLU A 351 12.23 8.23 -6.55
C GLU A 351 13.43 7.80 -7.38
N HIS A 352 14.15 8.81 -7.85
CA HIS A 352 15.47 8.73 -8.45
C HIS A 352 16.49 8.12 -7.47
N ALA A 353 17.02 6.94 -7.80
CA ALA A 353 18.38 6.59 -7.40
C ALA A 353 19.37 7.23 -8.41
N LYS A 354 19.83 8.46 -8.15
CA LYS A 354 21.05 8.97 -8.81
C LYS A 354 22.25 8.16 -8.29
N ALA A 355 22.58 7.06 -8.95
CA ALA A 355 23.86 6.38 -8.78
C ALA A 355 24.97 7.20 -9.47
N SER A 356 25.25 8.40 -8.99
CA SER A 356 26.55 9.03 -9.25
C SER A 356 27.62 8.21 -8.53
N ARG A 357 28.55 7.64 -9.28
CA ARG A 357 29.71 6.86 -8.81
C ARG A 357 30.46 7.58 -7.69
N LEU A 358 30.05 7.38 -6.43
CA LEU A 358 30.87 7.72 -5.28
C LEU A 358 31.88 6.58 -5.09
N ARG A 359 33.14 6.82 -5.48
CA ARG A 359 34.27 6.01 -4.99
C ARG A 359 34.38 6.29 -3.48
N ILE A 360 33.84 5.39 -2.66
CA ILE A 360 34.12 5.35 -1.23
C ILE A 360 34.98 4.13 -0.94
N HIS A 361 36.20 4.38 -0.46
CA HIS A 361 37.07 3.36 0.12
C HIS A 361 36.47 2.86 1.45
N GLY A 362 36.32 1.54 1.61
CA GLY A 362 35.93 0.93 2.89
C GLY A 362 35.17 -0.39 2.73
N GLY A 363 35.83 -1.52 2.99
CA GLY A 363 35.47 -2.88 2.58
C GLY A 363 34.33 -3.61 3.33
N ALA A 364 33.40 -2.94 4.02
CA ALA A 364 32.37 -3.64 4.82
C ALA A 364 30.90 -3.35 4.42
N ARG A 365 30.60 -2.30 3.64
CA ARG A 365 29.22 -1.92 3.25
C ARG A 365 28.74 -2.47 1.89
N LYS A 366 29.59 -3.21 1.16
CA LYS A 366 29.30 -3.71 -0.20
C LYS A 366 28.34 -4.91 -0.27
N LYS A 367 28.20 -5.71 0.80
CA LYS A 367 27.41 -6.96 0.74
C LYS A 367 25.89 -6.74 0.90
N THR A 368 25.47 -5.72 1.64
CA THR A 368 24.06 -5.52 2.00
C THR A 368 23.26 -4.74 0.94
N LEU A 369 23.89 -3.78 0.26
CA LEU A 369 23.26 -3.02 -0.84
C LEU A 369 23.07 -3.87 -2.11
N ASN A 370 24.02 -4.79 -2.37
CA ASN A 370 23.93 -5.75 -3.48
C ASN A 370 22.77 -6.75 -3.28
N TRP A 371 22.39 -7.04 -2.03
CA TRP A 371 21.25 -7.92 -1.74
C TRP A 371 19.91 -7.25 -2.07
N MET A 372 19.75 -5.95 -1.78
CA MET A 372 18.52 -5.21 -2.09
C MET A 372 18.37 -4.93 -3.59
N MET A 373 19.48 -4.61 -4.28
CA MET A 373 19.51 -4.51 -5.75
C MET A 373 19.20 -5.87 -6.40
N SER A 374 19.78 -6.96 -5.90
CA SER A 374 19.45 -8.32 -6.34
C SER A 374 18.00 -8.70 -6.03
N TRP A 375 17.41 -8.20 -4.95
CA TRP A 375 16.02 -8.44 -4.59
C TRP A 375 15.06 -7.71 -5.53
N VAL A 376 15.32 -6.42 -5.81
CA VAL A 376 14.57 -5.60 -6.79
C VAL A 376 14.75 -6.12 -8.22
N GLU A 377 15.95 -6.57 -8.60
CA GLU A 377 16.22 -7.21 -9.90
C GLU A 377 15.60 -8.61 -9.99
N SER A 378 15.53 -9.37 -8.89
CA SER A 378 14.88 -10.68 -8.87
C SER A 378 13.36 -10.61 -8.91
N THR A 379 12.75 -9.59 -8.28
CA THR A 379 11.30 -9.36 -8.33
C THR A 379 10.86 -8.87 -9.71
N THR A 380 11.68 -8.06 -10.40
CA THR A 380 11.47 -7.72 -11.82
C THR A 380 11.76 -8.89 -12.77
N SER A 381 12.71 -9.78 -12.44
CA SER A 381 12.98 -11.00 -13.21
C SER A 381 11.92 -12.10 -13.03
N MET A 382 11.24 -12.19 -11.88
CA MET A 382 10.21 -13.21 -11.65
C MET A 382 8.91 -12.89 -12.39
N THR A 383 8.54 -11.60 -12.51
CA THR A 383 7.46 -11.13 -13.39
C THR A 383 7.75 -11.46 -14.86
N ARG A 384 9.02 -11.49 -15.29
CA ARG A 384 9.39 -11.91 -16.67
C ARG A 384 9.14 -13.38 -16.97
N SER A 385 9.32 -14.29 -16.02
CA SER A 385 9.11 -15.72 -16.27
C SER A 385 7.62 -16.09 -16.40
N MET A 386 6.73 -15.32 -15.75
CA MET A 386 5.28 -15.53 -15.82
C MET A 386 4.63 -15.02 -17.12
N CYS A 387 5.32 -14.16 -17.89
CA CYS A 387 4.83 -13.60 -19.15
C CYS A 387 5.37 -14.28 -20.43
N SER A 388 6.16 -15.35 -20.33
CA SER A 388 6.71 -16.07 -21.51
C SER A 388 6.14 -17.49 -21.67
N GLY A 389 4.81 -17.60 -21.76
CA GLY A 389 4.15 -18.82 -22.22
C GLY A 389 4.07 -18.91 -23.74
N ARG A 390 5.11 -19.42 -24.41
CA ARG A 390 5.10 -20.05 -25.76
C ARG A 390 6.35 -20.95 -25.85
N GLY A 391 6.35 -22.20 -26.27
CA GLY A 391 5.34 -23.12 -26.79
C GLY A 391 6.04 -24.47 -27.00
N ILE A 392 5.32 -25.57 -26.80
CA ILE A 392 5.76 -26.92 -27.13
C ILE A 392 5.94 -27.00 -28.66
N PRO A 393 7.09 -27.45 -29.20
CA PRO A 393 7.18 -27.77 -30.63
C PRO A 393 6.44 -29.08 -30.88
N GLN A 394 5.40 -29.03 -31.70
CA GLN A 394 4.90 -30.21 -32.39
C GLN A 394 5.91 -30.61 -33.47
N THR A 395 6.52 -31.78 -33.31
CA THR A 395 6.68 -32.83 -34.34
C THR A 395 6.89 -34.15 -33.62
#